data_AF-A0A2G5VSS5-F1
#
_entry.id   AF-A0A2G5VSS5-F1
#
_cell.length_a   1.000
_cell.length_b   1.000
_cell.length_c   1.000
_cell.angle_alpha   90.00
_cell.angle_beta   90.00
_cell.angle_gamma   90.00
#
_symmetry.space_group_name_H-M   'P 1'
#
loop_
_entity.id
_entity.type
_entity.pdbx_description
1 polymer ?
#
loop_
_entity_poly.entity_id
_entity_poly.type
_entity_poly.pdbx_seq_one_letter_code
_entity_poly.pdbx_strand_id
1 'polypeptide(L)'
;MQPWRRPRPQLTEEERAALDAQRLLAAQEREAKAELKNDKKKMWPNITEDYQREFWIEQYRERHAETLARSVDIYVDKIEKLEKSEAESRILDILTKITFVENNLTVNGAQTVETLFENLKKAPSASGDIPFKSIEELSEFLNSMYLNFRKVGDEFQNIGVQGRRWIQFLKNELDKGNKVDEDNFHDLYEDFKRTIPAGNAFALHEAPMDFPTLRNIGNMIPVFRYKKSTGHLELINPEAQKCLFINLPIFTETLNSAHPFKIDFSRSVSSLGVFKGIQFPIRQTFTCADGVAPELTLNMYLKSCSQGIKAFDTKNIPEKLLVNSAAVHGHIAPMKNKNPFEVFEVEVLPLSLEDNLCTGSSGNIINSKGEREVAAIGIVDRVLNENLKKSVSRPKIVPENA
;
A
#
# COMPACT_ATOMS: atom_id res chain seq x y z
N MET A 1 -48.33 13.30 -13.29
CA MET A 1 -48.56 12.84 -11.90
C MET A 1 -47.24 12.90 -11.16
N GLN A 2 -47.14 13.68 -10.06
CA GLN A 2 -45.95 13.70 -9.20
C GLN A 2 -45.95 12.45 -8.29
N PRO A 3 -44.78 11.84 -7.98
CA PRO A 3 -44.75 10.70 -7.08
C PRO A 3 -45.10 11.14 -5.66
N TRP A 4 -46.05 10.44 -5.05
CA TRP A 4 -46.52 10.62 -3.68
C TRP A 4 -45.34 10.65 -2.70
N ARG A 5 -45.04 11.81 -2.12
CA ARG A 5 -44.17 11.90 -0.94
C ARG A 5 -44.95 11.35 0.24
N ARG A 6 -44.47 10.25 0.86
CA ARG A 6 -45.01 9.80 2.15
C ARG A 6 -44.89 10.97 3.16
N PRO A 7 -45.94 11.31 3.92
CA PRO A 7 -45.83 12.29 4.99
C PRO A 7 -44.77 11.81 5.99
N ARG A 8 -43.92 12.74 6.46
CA ARG A 8 -42.93 12.43 7.50
C ARG A 8 -43.68 11.90 8.74
N PRO A 9 -43.21 10.85 9.41
CA PRO A 9 -43.81 10.40 10.66
C PRO A 9 -43.88 11.57 11.63
N GLN A 10 -45.06 11.84 12.20
CA GLN A 10 -45.19 12.80 13.29
C GLN A 10 -44.62 12.13 14.54
N LEU A 11 -43.32 12.33 14.77
CA LEU A 11 -42.67 11.92 16.01
C LEU A 11 -43.31 12.67 17.17
N THR A 12 -43.68 11.93 18.21
CA THR A 12 -44.10 12.45 19.52
C THR A 12 -42.96 13.28 20.16
N GLU A 13 -43.28 14.13 21.14
CA GLU A 13 -42.26 14.92 21.84
C GLU A 13 -41.18 14.04 22.51
N GLU A 14 -41.59 12.90 23.07
CA GLU A 14 -40.68 11.91 23.67
C GLU A 14 -39.74 11.28 22.63
N GLU A 15 -40.25 10.92 21.44
CA GLU A 15 -39.41 10.37 20.37
C GLU A 15 -38.44 11.40 19.79
N ARG A 16 -38.81 12.69 19.77
CA ARG A 16 -37.90 13.78 19.36
C ARG A 16 -36.80 13.99 20.40
N ALA A 17 -37.17 14.03 21.68
CA ALA A 17 -36.20 14.17 22.77
C ALA A 17 -35.20 13.00 22.80
N ALA A 18 -35.68 11.76 22.59
CA ALA A 18 -34.81 10.58 22.49
C ALA A 18 -33.87 10.63 21.27
N LEU A 19 -34.38 11.05 20.11
CA LEU A 19 -33.57 11.20 18.89
C LEU A 19 -32.50 12.29 19.04
N ASP A 20 -32.84 13.41 19.67
CA ASP A 20 -31.90 14.51 19.90
C ASP A 20 -30.85 14.16 20.95
N ALA A 21 -31.22 13.42 22.01
CA ALA A 21 -30.26 12.86 22.96
C ALA A 21 -29.30 11.86 22.28
N GLN A 22 -29.80 11.00 21.40
CA GLN A 22 -28.98 10.07 20.62
C GLN A 22 -28.01 10.81 19.68
N ARG A 23 -28.47 11.90 19.05
CA ARG A 23 -27.63 12.76 18.21
C ARG A 23 -26.55 13.48 19.02
N LEU A 24 -26.88 13.95 20.22
CA LEU A 24 -25.95 14.61 21.12
C LEU A 24 -24.85 13.64 21.57
N LEU A 25 -25.21 12.43 22.00
CA LEU A 25 -24.25 11.37 22.34
C LEU A 25 -23.37 11.01 21.13
N ALA A 26 -23.95 10.85 19.95
CA ALA A 26 -23.18 10.58 18.73
C ALA A 26 -22.26 11.75 18.33
N ALA A 27 -22.64 13.00 18.63
CA ALA A 27 -21.80 14.18 18.42
C ALA A 27 -20.63 14.21 19.41
N GLN A 28 -20.89 13.98 20.70
CA GLN A 28 -19.86 13.90 21.74
C GLN A 28 -18.86 12.76 21.46
N GLU A 29 -19.33 11.59 21.04
CA GLU A 29 -18.45 10.50 20.62
C GLU A 29 -17.58 10.87 19.40
N ARG A 30 -18.14 11.63 18.45
CA ARG A 30 -17.39 12.11 17.27
C ARG A 30 -16.33 13.12 17.66
N GLU A 31 -16.64 14.01 18.58
CA GLU A 31 -15.71 15.00 19.12
C GLU A 31 -14.56 14.33 19.87
N ALA A 32 -14.86 13.41 20.80
CA ALA A 32 -13.85 12.62 21.48
C ALA A 32 -12.97 11.79 20.52
N LYS A 33 -13.56 11.20 19.47
CA LYS A 33 -12.80 10.51 18.41
C LYS A 33 -11.94 11.46 17.59
N ALA A 34 -12.39 12.69 17.35
CA ALA A 34 -11.64 13.72 16.63
C ALA A 34 -10.47 14.25 17.46
N GLU A 35 -10.66 14.48 18.76
CA GLU A 35 -9.61 14.85 19.72
C GLU A 35 -8.54 13.77 19.80
N LEU A 36 -8.93 12.51 20.03
CA LEU A 36 -7.99 11.39 20.05
C LEU A 36 -7.20 11.28 18.73
N LYS A 37 -7.85 11.54 17.59
CA LYS A 37 -7.19 11.56 16.28
C LYS A 37 -6.21 12.73 16.16
N ASN A 38 -6.56 13.91 16.68
CA ASN A 38 -5.69 15.09 16.69
C ASN A 38 -4.50 14.91 17.63
N ASP A 39 -4.68 14.31 18.79
CA ASP A 39 -3.58 14.03 19.70
C ASP A 39 -2.63 12.99 19.11
N LYS A 40 -3.17 11.94 18.47
CA LYS A 40 -2.35 11.05 17.65
C LYS A 40 -1.63 11.80 16.53
N LYS A 41 -2.26 12.75 15.82
CA LYS A 41 -1.56 13.56 14.80
C LYS A 41 -0.39 14.35 15.38
N LYS A 42 -0.59 15.02 16.53
CA LYS A 42 0.47 15.81 17.19
C LYS A 42 1.66 14.97 17.61
N MET A 43 1.44 13.70 17.95
CA MET A 43 2.54 12.81 18.32
C MET A 43 3.44 12.49 17.12
N TRP A 44 2.89 12.33 15.92
CA TRP A 44 3.65 11.83 14.76
C TRP A 44 4.27 12.97 13.92
N PRO A 45 5.48 12.78 13.37
CA PRO A 45 6.06 13.71 12.42
C PRO A 45 5.16 13.81 11.18
N ASN A 46 4.94 15.01 10.67
CA ASN A 46 4.23 15.17 9.40
C ASN A 46 5.05 14.53 8.27
N ILE A 47 4.38 13.77 7.41
CA ILE A 47 4.98 13.29 6.16
C ILE A 47 4.94 14.44 5.18
N THR A 48 6.05 15.13 5.02
CA THR A 48 6.26 16.22 4.05
C THR A 48 7.50 15.94 3.22
N GLU A 49 7.62 16.67 2.10
CA GLU A 49 8.80 16.61 1.24
C GLU A 49 10.04 17.25 1.88
N ASP A 50 9.90 17.97 2.99
CA ASP A 50 10.97 18.75 3.63
C ASP A 50 12.07 17.84 4.20
N TYR A 51 13.32 18.30 4.12
CA TYR A 51 14.45 17.61 4.74
C TYR A 51 14.65 18.07 6.18
N GLN A 52 14.23 17.22 7.13
CA GLN A 52 14.23 17.52 8.58
C GLN A 52 15.15 16.56 9.36
N ARG A 53 16.44 16.53 9.00
CA ARG A 53 17.41 15.55 9.49
C ARG A 53 17.49 15.46 11.02
N GLU A 54 17.75 16.58 11.69
CA GLU A 54 17.97 16.62 13.14
C GLU A 54 16.73 16.16 13.89
N PHE A 55 15.55 16.60 13.44
CA PHE A 55 14.27 16.18 14.00
C PHE A 55 14.03 14.68 13.81
N TRP A 56 14.32 14.12 12.63
CA TRP A 56 14.15 12.67 12.41
C TRP A 56 15.12 11.84 13.25
N ILE A 57 16.35 12.31 13.48
CA ILE A 57 17.31 11.64 14.38
C ILE A 57 16.72 11.53 15.79
N GLU A 58 16.18 12.62 16.33
CA GLU A 58 15.52 12.63 17.63
C GLU A 58 14.34 11.66 17.66
N GLN A 59 13.50 11.68 16.63
CA GLN A 59 12.36 10.77 16.53
C GLN A 59 12.76 9.30 16.45
N TYR A 60 13.85 8.95 15.75
CA TYR A 60 14.36 7.57 15.74
C TYR A 60 14.86 7.15 17.13
N ARG A 61 15.57 8.03 17.84
CA ARG A 61 16.06 7.76 19.20
C ARG A 61 14.94 7.59 20.22
N GLU A 62 13.85 8.34 20.08
CA GLU A 62 12.72 8.26 20.99
C GLU A 62 11.79 7.07 20.67
N ARG A 63 11.38 6.94 19.40
CA ARG A 63 10.32 6.00 19.00
C ARG A 63 10.83 4.60 18.72
N HIS A 64 12.08 4.48 18.28
CA HIS A 64 12.70 3.22 17.89
C HIS A 64 13.91 2.88 18.76
N ALA A 65 13.99 3.42 19.99
CA ALA A 65 15.11 3.27 20.91
C ALA A 65 15.62 1.82 21.01
N GLU A 66 14.71 0.88 21.28
CA GLU A 66 15.03 -0.53 21.46
C GLU A 66 15.54 -1.19 20.16
N THR A 67 14.84 -0.96 19.05
CA THR A 67 15.21 -1.52 17.74
C THR A 67 16.52 -0.91 17.21
N LEU A 68 16.76 0.37 17.47
CA LEU A 68 18.00 1.07 17.15
C LEU A 68 19.16 0.50 17.96
N ALA A 69 19.02 0.40 19.29
CA ALA A 69 20.05 -0.15 20.16
C ALA A 69 20.45 -1.58 19.74
N ARG A 70 19.47 -2.45 19.49
CA ARG A 70 19.71 -3.81 18.99
C ARG A 70 20.41 -3.81 17.63
N SER A 71 20.08 -2.87 16.75
CA SER A 71 20.73 -2.77 15.44
C SER A 71 22.18 -2.30 15.56
N VAL A 72 22.47 -1.37 16.47
CA VAL A 72 23.83 -0.91 16.78
C VAL A 72 24.69 -2.07 17.30
N ASP A 73 24.16 -2.86 18.24
CA ASP A 73 24.87 -4.03 18.79
C ASP A 73 25.21 -5.05 17.69
N ILE A 74 24.25 -5.37 16.82
CA ILE A 74 24.49 -6.28 15.69
C ILE A 74 25.54 -5.71 14.72
N TYR A 75 25.48 -4.41 14.44
CA TYR A 75 26.42 -3.75 13.53
C TYR A 75 27.86 -3.85 14.03
N VAL A 76 28.07 -3.55 15.31
CA VAL A 76 29.38 -3.61 15.98
C VAL A 76 29.92 -5.05 16.05
N ASP A 77 29.06 -6.01 16.39
CA ASP A 77 29.48 -7.39 16.62
C ASP A 77 29.74 -8.17 15.32
N LYS A 78 28.93 -7.95 14.29
CA LYS A 78 28.86 -8.84 13.12
C LYS A 78 29.33 -8.22 11.81
N ILE A 79 29.34 -6.88 11.70
CA ILE A 79 29.55 -6.22 10.41
C ILE A 79 30.86 -5.44 10.41
N GLU A 80 30.98 -4.43 11.26
CA GLU A 80 32.20 -3.64 11.41
C GLU A 80 32.50 -3.46 12.90
N LYS A 81 33.74 -3.72 13.31
CA LYS A 81 34.21 -3.54 14.70
C LYS A 81 34.40 -2.05 15.04
N LEU A 82 33.35 -1.27 14.90
CA LEU A 82 33.33 0.16 15.18
C LEU A 82 32.92 0.42 16.63
N GLU A 83 33.17 1.64 17.09
CA GLU A 83 32.60 2.11 18.34
C GLU A 83 31.07 2.22 18.21
N LYS A 84 30.33 1.94 19.30
CA LYS A 84 28.85 2.01 19.30
C LYS A 84 28.33 3.38 18.86
N SER A 85 29.00 4.46 19.29
CA SER A 85 28.63 5.84 18.94
C SER A 85 28.76 6.11 17.43
N GLU A 86 29.83 5.61 16.82
CA GLU A 86 30.06 5.72 15.37
C GLU A 86 29.06 4.85 14.59
N ALA A 87 28.82 3.62 15.04
CA ALA A 87 27.83 2.73 14.45
C ALA A 87 26.42 3.34 14.47
N GLU A 88 25.98 3.89 15.61
CA GLU A 88 24.70 4.59 15.74
C GLU A 88 24.62 5.77 14.76
N SER A 89 25.68 6.59 14.70
CA SER A 89 25.75 7.75 13.80
C SER A 89 25.60 7.35 12.32
N ARG A 90 26.29 6.29 11.89
CA ARG A 90 26.18 5.76 10.51
C ARG A 90 24.79 5.22 10.21
N ILE A 91 24.20 4.45 11.13
CA ILE A 91 22.84 3.92 10.97
C ILE A 91 21.83 5.06 10.86
N LEU A 92 21.92 6.07 11.73
CA LEU A 92 21.04 7.23 11.72
C LEU A 92 21.19 8.05 10.42
N ASP A 93 22.41 8.23 9.90
CA ASP A 93 22.62 8.91 8.62
C ASP A 93 21.87 8.19 7.48
N ILE A 94 22.02 6.86 7.39
CA ILE A 94 21.29 6.06 6.40
C ILE A 94 19.77 6.18 6.61
N LEU A 95 19.29 6.06 7.84
CA LEU A 95 17.86 6.12 8.16
C LEU A 95 17.24 7.47 7.79
N THR A 96 17.95 8.59 8.01
CA THR A 96 17.45 9.91 7.61
C THR A 96 17.39 10.07 6.09
N LYS A 97 18.35 9.52 5.34
CA LYS A 97 18.31 9.45 3.87
C LYS A 97 17.15 8.58 3.38
N ILE A 98 16.92 7.43 4.02
CA ILE A 98 15.76 6.58 3.74
C ILE A 98 14.46 7.34 3.99
N THR A 99 14.31 7.99 5.15
CA THR A 99 13.11 8.77 5.49
C THR A 99 12.85 9.87 4.47
N PHE A 100 13.90 10.57 4.02
CA PHE A 100 13.76 11.66 3.05
C PHE A 100 13.21 11.18 1.71
N VAL A 101 13.77 10.09 1.19
CA VAL A 101 13.31 9.44 -0.04
C VAL A 101 11.92 8.84 0.14
N GLU A 102 11.69 8.12 1.24
CA GLU A 102 10.40 7.46 1.53
C GLU A 102 9.28 8.50 1.59
N ASN A 103 9.50 9.66 2.23
CA ASN A 103 8.55 10.76 2.28
C ASN A 103 8.23 11.30 0.89
N ASN A 104 9.27 11.59 0.09
CA ASN A 104 9.08 12.14 -1.25
C ASN A 104 8.29 11.17 -2.14
N LEU A 105 8.62 9.88 -2.12
CA LEU A 105 7.85 8.85 -2.83
C LEU A 105 6.42 8.71 -2.27
N THR A 106 6.27 8.80 -0.94
CA THR A 106 4.95 8.73 -0.29
C THR A 106 4.06 9.86 -0.75
N VAL A 107 4.59 11.08 -0.94
CA VAL A 107 3.83 12.28 -1.32
C VAL A 107 3.64 12.39 -2.84
N ASN A 108 4.69 12.14 -3.62
CA ASN A 108 4.72 12.42 -5.07
C ASN A 108 4.44 11.21 -5.94
N GLY A 109 4.34 10.01 -5.36
CA GLY A 109 4.14 8.78 -6.13
C GLY A 109 5.43 8.07 -6.50
N ALA A 110 5.33 7.10 -7.41
CA ALA A 110 6.50 6.43 -7.97
C ALA A 110 7.20 7.39 -8.93
N GLN A 111 8.54 7.41 -8.93
CA GLN A 111 9.30 8.42 -9.66
C GLN A 111 10.57 7.82 -10.28
N THR A 112 10.98 8.30 -11.45
CA THR A 112 12.34 8.03 -11.96
C THR A 112 13.38 8.67 -11.05
N VAL A 113 14.64 8.22 -11.12
CA VAL A 113 15.72 8.77 -10.29
C VAL A 113 15.91 10.27 -10.55
N GLU A 114 15.80 10.70 -11.81
CA GLU A 114 15.95 12.09 -12.23
C GLU A 114 14.86 12.97 -11.62
N THR A 115 13.61 12.50 -11.69
CA THR A 115 12.45 13.24 -11.17
C THR A 115 12.50 13.30 -9.64
N LEU A 116 12.86 12.19 -9.00
CA LEU A 116 13.06 12.13 -7.55
C LEU A 116 14.17 13.10 -7.13
N PHE A 117 15.34 13.08 -7.79
CA PHE A 117 16.46 13.97 -7.48
C PHE A 117 16.07 15.45 -7.58
N GLU A 118 15.33 15.84 -8.63
CA GLU A 118 14.86 17.22 -8.79
C GLU A 118 13.84 17.62 -7.71
N ASN A 119 12.98 16.71 -7.26
CA ASN A 119 12.08 16.98 -6.13
C ASN A 119 12.85 17.10 -4.81
N LEU A 120 13.81 16.21 -4.55
CA LEU A 120 14.68 16.28 -3.37
C LEU A 120 15.44 17.60 -3.32
N LYS A 121 15.91 18.13 -4.46
CA LYS A 121 16.57 19.46 -4.53
C LYS A 121 15.65 20.64 -4.23
N LYS A 122 14.37 20.52 -4.56
CA LYS A 122 13.37 21.56 -4.30
C LYS A 122 12.87 21.54 -2.85
N ALA A 123 13.10 20.42 -2.14
CA ALA A 123 12.70 20.27 -0.75
C ALA A 123 13.36 21.35 0.13
N PRO A 124 12.58 22.10 0.91
CA PRO A 124 13.11 22.97 1.94
C PRO A 124 14.01 22.20 2.90
N SER A 125 15.18 22.76 3.22
CA SER A 125 16.08 22.23 4.23
C SER A 125 16.56 23.35 5.15
N ALA A 126 16.57 23.11 6.46
CA ALA A 126 17.01 24.10 7.44
C ALA A 126 18.51 24.44 7.30
N SER A 127 19.31 23.48 6.84
CA SER A 127 20.75 23.62 6.60
C SER A 127 21.11 24.09 5.18
N GLY A 128 20.15 24.12 4.25
CA GLY A 128 20.38 24.40 2.83
C GLY A 128 21.01 23.24 2.04
N ASP A 129 21.41 22.16 2.71
CA ASP A 129 22.12 21.02 2.11
C ASP A 129 21.30 19.73 2.22
N ILE A 130 20.93 19.19 1.07
CA ILE A 130 20.33 17.86 0.95
C ILE A 130 21.43 16.78 0.88
N PRO A 131 21.10 15.52 1.25
CA PRO A 131 22.11 14.47 1.41
C PRO A 131 22.63 13.86 0.11
N PHE A 132 22.07 14.21 -1.05
CA PHE A 132 22.48 13.71 -2.36
C PHE A 132 22.97 14.85 -3.24
N LYS A 133 24.16 14.72 -3.81
CA LYS A 133 24.80 15.74 -4.65
C LYS A 133 24.64 15.47 -6.14
N SER A 134 24.31 14.25 -6.54
CA SER A 134 24.04 13.91 -7.93
C SER A 134 22.99 12.80 -8.10
N ILE A 135 22.54 12.62 -9.35
CA ILE A 135 21.62 11.55 -9.76
C ILE A 135 22.27 10.18 -9.56
N GLU A 136 23.57 10.08 -9.83
CA GLU A 136 24.34 8.84 -9.67
C GLU A 136 24.42 8.42 -8.20
N GLU A 137 24.69 9.36 -7.30
CA GLU A 137 24.72 9.11 -5.85
C GLU A 137 23.34 8.65 -5.35
N LEU A 138 22.27 9.32 -5.79
CA LEU A 138 20.91 8.90 -5.45
C LEU A 138 20.59 7.51 -6.02
N SER A 139 20.96 7.23 -7.27
CA SER A 139 20.74 5.93 -7.91
C SER A 139 21.46 4.81 -7.17
N GLU A 140 22.74 4.99 -6.82
CA GLU A 140 23.51 4.02 -6.05
C GLU A 140 22.90 3.79 -4.67
N PHE A 141 22.47 4.87 -4.01
CA PHE A 141 21.76 4.77 -2.74
C PHE A 141 20.45 3.97 -2.87
N LEU A 142 19.58 4.29 -3.82
CA LEU A 142 18.31 3.59 -4.02
C LEU A 142 18.52 2.09 -4.30
N ASN A 143 19.50 1.75 -5.13
CA ASN A 143 19.82 0.36 -5.48
C ASN A 143 20.45 -0.40 -4.30
N SER A 144 21.22 0.27 -3.44
CA SER A 144 21.78 -0.36 -2.23
C SER A 144 20.72 -0.54 -1.14
N MET A 145 19.72 0.34 -1.06
CA MET A 145 18.57 0.25 -0.15
C MET A 145 17.43 -0.63 -0.71
N TYR A 146 17.75 -1.76 -1.34
CA TYR A 146 16.77 -2.65 -2.01
C TYR A 146 15.72 -3.26 -1.06
N LEU A 147 15.92 -3.17 0.26
CA LEU A 147 14.90 -3.54 1.25
C LEU A 147 13.84 -2.45 1.41
N ASN A 148 14.18 -1.18 1.20
CA ASN A 148 13.29 -0.04 1.40
C ASN A 148 12.68 0.47 0.10
N PHE A 149 13.42 0.38 -1.00
CA PHE A 149 12.99 0.86 -2.31
C PHE A 149 13.05 -0.25 -3.36
N ARG A 150 12.07 -0.22 -4.26
CA ARG A 150 11.94 -1.15 -5.37
C ARG A 150 11.90 -0.37 -6.67
N LYS A 151 12.66 -0.83 -7.66
CA LYS A 151 12.51 -0.37 -9.05
C LYS A 151 11.43 -1.17 -9.78
N VAL A 152 10.47 -0.50 -10.41
CA VAL A 152 9.43 -1.06 -11.28
C VAL A 152 9.47 -0.29 -12.60
N GLY A 153 9.90 -0.95 -13.68
CA GLY A 153 10.24 -0.23 -14.91
C GLY A 153 11.41 0.72 -14.66
N ASP A 154 11.22 2.00 -14.94
CA ASP A 154 12.21 3.06 -14.69
C ASP A 154 11.96 3.85 -13.39
N GLU A 155 10.88 3.54 -12.67
CA GLU A 155 10.47 4.27 -11.47
C GLU A 155 10.82 3.50 -10.19
N PHE A 156 11.11 4.25 -9.14
CA PHE A 156 11.28 3.74 -7.79
C PHE A 156 10.00 3.96 -6.99
N GLN A 157 9.66 2.98 -6.15
CA GLN A 157 8.57 3.03 -5.20
C GLN A 157 9.02 2.47 -3.84
N ASN A 158 8.27 2.79 -2.79
CA ASN A 158 8.49 2.22 -1.46
C ASN A 158 8.17 0.72 -1.43
N ILE A 159 8.82 0.00 -0.51
CA ILE A 159 8.42 -1.35 -0.10
C ILE A 159 7.66 -1.25 1.22
N GLY A 160 6.55 -2.00 1.34
CA GLY A 160 5.72 -2.05 2.54
C GLY A 160 6.42 -2.66 3.74
N VAL A 161 5.97 -2.29 4.94
CA VAL A 161 6.59 -2.73 6.20
C VAL A 161 6.62 -4.25 6.29
N GLN A 162 5.50 -4.91 5.99
CA GLN A 162 5.45 -6.37 6.05
C GLN A 162 6.23 -7.02 4.91
N GLY A 163 6.36 -6.36 3.75
CA GLY A 163 7.28 -6.80 2.70
C GLY A 163 8.72 -6.88 3.23
N ARG A 164 9.19 -5.84 3.92
CA ARG A 164 10.54 -5.81 4.53
C ARG A 164 10.72 -6.86 5.62
N ARG A 165 9.75 -6.97 6.52
CA ARG A 165 9.77 -7.97 7.61
C ARG A 165 9.74 -9.40 7.06
N TRP A 166 9.01 -9.64 5.97
CA TRP A 166 8.97 -10.94 5.29
C TRP A 166 10.33 -11.34 4.71
N ILE A 167 11.04 -10.41 4.07
CA ILE A 167 12.40 -10.64 3.59
C ILE A 167 13.35 -11.01 4.74
N GLN A 168 13.31 -10.28 5.86
CA GLN A 168 14.12 -10.64 7.04
C GLN A 168 13.70 -11.97 7.67
N PHE A 169 12.41 -12.29 7.68
CA PHE A 169 11.91 -13.58 8.17
C PHE A 169 12.49 -14.75 7.36
N LEU A 170 12.40 -14.71 6.03
CA LEU A 170 12.95 -15.76 5.16
C LEU A 170 14.47 -15.90 5.32
N LYS A 171 15.18 -14.77 5.45
CA LYS A 171 16.62 -14.81 5.72
C LYS A 171 16.92 -15.53 7.03
N ASN A 172 16.18 -15.24 8.09
CA ASN A 172 16.36 -15.89 9.39
C ASN A 172 16.07 -17.39 9.35
N GLU A 173 15.11 -17.83 8.53
CA GLU A 173 14.86 -19.25 8.31
C GLU A 173 16.04 -19.94 7.61
N LEU A 174 16.59 -19.32 6.56
CA LEU A 174 17.77 -19.84 5.86
C LEU A 174 19.02 -19.87 6.76
N ASP A 175 19.23 -18.86 7.60
CA ASP A 175 20.32 -18.83 8.58
C ASP A 175 20.25 -19.97 9.61
N LYS A 176 19.04 -20.39 9.99
CA LYS A 176 18.82 -21.55 10.87
C LYS A 176 19.06 -22.88 10.16
N GLY A 177 19.31 -22.87 8.85
CA GLY A 177 19.41 -24.06 8.02
C GLY A 177 18.06 -24.63 7.58
N ASN A 178 16.96 -23.90 7.78
CA ASN A 178 15.64 -24.33 7.32
C ASN A 178 15.54 -24.15 5.80
N LYS A 179 14.78 -25.04 5.16
CA LYS A 179 14.55 -24.99 3.71
C LYS A 179 13.44 -23.98 3.39
N VAL A 180 13.66 -23.12 2.40
CA VAL A 180 12.65 -22.21 1.86
C VAL A 180 12.43 -22.57 0.39
N ASP A 181 11.28 -23.15 0.06
CA ASP A 181 10.93 -23.57 -1.31
C ASP A 181 9.47 -23.23 -1.64
N GLU A 182 9.10 -23.37 -2.91
CA GLU A 182 7.73 -23.07 -3.35
C GLU A 182 6.70 -23.98 -2.67
N ASP A 183 7.08 -25.22 -2.30
CA ASP A 183 6.18 -26.20 -1.67
C ASP A 183 5.77 -25.77 -0.26
N ASN A 184 6.67 -25.10 0.48
CA ASN A 184 6.40 -24.61 1.85
C ASN A 184 6.13 -23.10 1.94
N PHE A 185 6.06 -22.39 0.80
CA PHE A 185 5.88 -20.94 0.79
C PHE A 185 4.65 -20.48 1.58
N HIS A 186 3.52 -21.17 1.42
CA HIS A 186 2.28 -20.82 2.13
C HIS A 186 2.39 -21.06 3.63
N ASP A 187 2.99 -22.17 4.06
CA ASP A 187 3.18 -22.49 5.48
C ASP A 187 4.10 -21.47 6.15
N LEU A 188 5.23 -21.13 5.50
CA LEU A 188 6.14 -20.09 5.97
C LEU A 188 5.43 -18.73 6.06
N TYR A 189 4.53 -18.43 5.12
CA TYR A 189 3.78 -17.18 5.15
C TYR A 189 2.74 -17.15 6.29
N GLU A 190 2.08 -18.26 6.59
CA GLU A 190 1.22 -18.36 7.78
C GLU A 190 2.03 -18.20 9.08
N ASP A 191 3.22 -18.79 9.16
CA ASP A 191 4.10 -18.59 10.32
C ASP A 191 4.57 -17.14 10.45
N PHE A 192 4.89 -16.48 9.35
CA PHE A 192 5.18 -15.06 9.34
C PHE A 192 4.00 -14.22 9.82
N LYS A 193 2.77 -14.50 9.36
CA LYS A 193 1.58 -13.78 9.83
C LYS A 193 1.39 -13.85 11.34
N ARG A 194 1.77 -14.97 11.98
CA ARG A 194 1.73 -15.11 13.46
C ARG A 194 2.68 -14.14 14.18
N THR A 195 3.69 -13.60 13.49
CA THR A 195 4.60 -12.58 14.03
C THR A 195 4.07 -11.15 13.90
N ILE A 196 2.94 -10.95 13.24
CA ILE A 196 2.31 -9.63 13.05
C ILE A 196 1.41 -9.33 14.26
N PRO A 197 1.60 -8.19 14.94
CA PRO A 197 0.72 -7.80 16.05
C PRO A 197 -0.75 -7.73 15.62
N ALA A 198 -1.64 -8.19 16.50
CA ALA A 198 -3.08 -8.12 16.25
C ALA A 198 -3.56 -6.66 16.08
N GLY A 199 -4.60 -6.47 15.26
CA GLY A 199 -5.30 -5.17 15.14
C GLY A 199 -5.14 -4.46 13.80
N ASN A 200 -4.37 -5.00 12.86
CA ASN A 200 -4.29 -4.50 11.48
C ASN A 200 -4.45 -5.66 10.46
N ALA A 201 -5.66 -5.81 9.90
CA ALA A 201 -5.95 -6.84 8.90
C ALA A 201 -5.13 -6.66 7.61
N PHE A 202 -4.85 -5.42 7.20
CA PHE A 202 -4.06 -5.15 6.01
C PHE A 202 -2.63 -5.71 6.12
N ALA A 203 -2.02 -5.62 7.29
CA ALA A 203 -0.67 -6.13 7.52
C ALA A 203 -0.55 -7.63 7.20
N LEU A 204 -1.60 -8.43 7.42
CA LEU A 204 -1.62 -9.87 7.12
C LEU A 204 -1.56 -10.19 5.61
N HIS A 205 -1.72 -9.18 4.76
CA HIS A 205 -1.77 -9.31 3.30
C HIS A 205 -0.75 -8.43 2.58
N GLU A 206 -0.04 -7.54 3.29
CA GLU A 206 0.82 -6.54 2.64
C GLU A 206 2.05 -7.18 1.98
N ALA A 207 2.68 -8.19 2.58
CA ALA A 207 3.96 -8.69 2.07
C ALA A 207 3.89 -9.28 0.64
N PRO A 208 2.87 -10.09 0.27
CA PRO A 208 2.75 -10.60 -1.09
C PRO A 208 2.41 -9.53 -2.13
N MET A 209 1.98 -8.32 -1.72
CA MET A 209 1.83 -7.19 -2.65
C MET A 209 3.20 -6.70 -3.16
N ASP A 210 4.23 -6.78 -2.31
CA ASP A 210 5.59 -6.44 -2.70
C ASP A 210 6.32 -7.66 -3.30
N PHE A 211 6.14 -8.85 -2.70
CA PHE A 211 6.86 -10.06 -3.05
C PHE A 211 5.93 -11.27 -3.16
N PRO A 212 5.22 -11.45 -4.29
CA PRO A 212 4.19 -12.48 -4.40
C PRO A 212 4.75 -13.90 -4.55
N THR A 213 6.03 -14.07 -4.90
CA THR A 213 6.68 -15.39 -5.08
C THR A 213 8.14 -15.38 -4.64
N LEU A 214 8.68 -16.56 -4.31
CA LEU A 214 10.11 -16.71 -4.04
C LEU A 214 10.98 -16.32 -5.25
N ARG A 215 10.49 -16.59 -6.46
CA ARG A 215 11.14 -16.14 -7.70
C ARG A 215 11.28 -14.62 -7.75
N ASN A 216 10.25 -13.87 -7.35
CA ASN A 216 10.36 -12.41 -7.30
C ASN A 216 11.41 -11.97 -6.28
N ILE A 217 11.44 -12.59 -5.10
CA ILE A 217 12.44 -12.31 -4.08
C ILE A 217 13.85 -12.54 -4.61
N GLY A 218 14.12 -13.71 -5.19
CA GLY A 218 15.45 -14.04 -5.73
C GLY A 218 15.89 -13.21 -6.94
N ASN A 219 14.95 -12.55 -7.65
CA ASN A 219 15.27 -11.64 -8.74
C ASN A 219 15.53 -10.21 -8.26
N MET A 220 14.94 -9.83 -7.13
CA MET A 220 14.85 -8.44 -6.70
C MET A 220 15.74 -8.10 -5.52
N ILE A 221 16.01 -9.08 -4.67
CA ILE A 221 16.76 -8.90 -3.43
C ILE A 221 18.13 -9.55 -3.63
N PRO A 222 19.22 -8.77 -3.80
CA PRO A 222 20.53 -9.27 -4.25
C PRO A 222 21.18 -10.33 -3.37
N VAL A 223 20.74 -10.47 -2.12
CA VAL A 223 21.28 -11.46 -1.18
C VAL A 223 20.61 -12.82 -1.29
N PHE A 224 19.56 -12.95 -2.10
CA PHE A 224 18.90 -14.23 -2.38
C PHE A 224 19.17 -14.70 -3.80
N ARG A 225 19.17 -16.03 -3.97
CA ARG A 225 19.22 -16.70 -5.25
C ARG A 225 18.10 -17.72 -5.35
N TYR A 226 17.27 -17.58 -6.38
CA TYR A 226 16.23 -18.56 -6.67
C TYR A 226 16.74 -19.66 -7.62
N LYS A 227 16.67 -20.92 -7.20
CA LYS A 227 17.02 -22.10 -8.00
C LYS A 227 15.78 -22.63 -8.72
N LYS A 228 15.64 -22.28 -10.00
CA LYS A 228 14.49 -22.69 -10.84
C LYS A 228 14.27 -24.21 -10.91
N SER A 229 15.33 -25.02 -10.87
CA SER A 229 15.22 -26.49 -10.98
C SER A 229 14.61 -27.14 -9.73
N THR A 230 14.71 -26.49 -8.57
CA THR A 230 14.27 -27.04 -7.29
C THR A 230 13.19 -26.19 -6.61
N GLY A 231 12.87 -25.01 -7.14
CA GLY A 231 11.98 -24.03 -6.50
C GLY A 231 12.54 -23.44 -5.21
N HIS A 232 13.84 -23.64 -4.93
CA HIS A 232 14.46 -23.30 -3.65
C HIS A 232 15.04 -21.87 -3.66
N LEU A 233 14.89 -21.16 -2.54
CA LEU A 233 15.55 -19.89 -2.30
C LEU A 233 16.79 -20.09 -1.41
N GLU A 234 17.93 -19.54 -1.82
CA GLU A 234 19.21 -19.64 -1.09
C GLU A 234 19.76 -18.26 -0.76
N LEU A 235 20.57 -18.15 0.30
CA LEU A 235 21.38 -16.97 0.56
C LEU A 235 22.66 -17.00 -0.26
N ILE A 236 23.02 -15.87 -0.86
CA ILE A 236 24.31 -15.66 -1.50
C ILE A 236 25.33 -15.32 -0.39
N ASN A 237 26.03 -16.35 0.09
CA ASN A 237 27.08 -16.20 1.11
C ASN A 237 28.46 -16.02 0.46
N PRO A 238 29.35 -15.19 1.05
CA PRO A 238 29.21 -14.48 2.34
C PRO A 238 28.53 -13.10 2.25
N GLU A 239 28.13 -12.64 1.06
CA GLU A 239 27.60 -11.29 0.83
C GLU A 239 26.36 -10.98 1.67
N ALA A 240 25.45 -11.95 1.80
CA ALA A 240 24.25 -11.87 2.62
C ALA A 240 24.57 -11.60 4.11
N GLN A 241 25.66 -12.16 4.63
CA GLN A 241 26.03 -12.01 6.06
C GLN A 241 26.61 -10.64 6.37
N LYS A 242 27.23 -9.98 5.38
CA LYS A 242 27.82 -8.64 5.55
C LYS A 242 26.85 -7.52 5.22
N CYS A 243 25.70 -7.82 4.63
CA CYS A 243 24.78 -6.79 4.17
C CYS A 243 24.01 -6.15 5.34
N LEU A 244 24.14 -4.84 5.51
CA LEU A 244 23.50 -4.11 6.61
C LEU A 244 21.98 -4.29 6.62
N PHE A 245 21.34 -4.08 5.47
CA PHE A 245 19.90 -3.86 5.38
C PHE A 245 19.08 -5.08 5.79
N ILE A 246 19.53 -6.28 5.42
CA ILE A 246 18.83 -7.51 5.79
C ILE A 246 19.20 -8.01 7.19
N ASN A 247 20.30 -7.53 7.78
CA ASN A 247 20.79 -7.98 9.09
C ASN A 247 20.37 -7.07 10.24
N LEU A 248 20.12 -5.78 9.99
CA LEU A 248 19.71 -4.85 11.04
C LEU A 248 18.18 -4.68 11.06
N PRO A 249 17.51 -4.96 12.20
CA PRO A 249 16.05 -4.90 12.27
C PRO A 249 15.48 -3.49 12.04
N ILE A 250 16.24 -2.43 12.36
CA ILE A 250 15.79 -1.03 12.22
C ILE A 250 15.40 -0.67 10.78
N PHE A 251 15.94 -1.35 9.76
CA PHE A 251 15.61 -1.06 8.36
C PHE A 251 14.25 -1.62 7.91
N THR A 252 13.63 -2.51 8.69
CA THR A 252 12.25 -2.96 8.43
C THR A 252 11.20 -1.99 8.98
N GLU A 253 11.55 -1.25 10.02
CA GLU A 253 10.67 -0.34 10.77
C GLU A 253 11.22 1.10 10.73
N THR A 254 11.23 1.70 9.54
CA THR A 254 11.54 3.12 9.34
C THR A 254 10.52 4.02 10.04
N LEU A 255 10.85 5.31 10.20
CA LEU A 255 10.09 6.28 10.98
C LEU A 255 8.59 6.32 10.65
N ASN A 256 8.22 6.16 9.37
CA ASN A 256 6.83 6.25 8.92
C ASN A 256 6.11 4.90 8.85
N SER A 257 6.76 3.80 9.23
CA SER A 257 6.23 2.44 9.10
C SER A 257 4.88 2.26 9.79
N ALA A 258 4.71 2.84 10.98
CA ALA A 258 3.46 2.78 11.74
C ALA A 258 2.70 4.12 11.74
N HIS A 259 3.00 5.02 10.81
CA HIS A 259 2.38 6.35 10.76
C HIS A 259 0.88 6.24 10.42
N PRO A 260 -0.04 6.58 11.34
CA PRO A 260 -1.47 6.27 11.22
C PRO A 260 -2.19 7.02 10.09
N PHE A 261 -1.56 8.06 9.54
CA PHE A 261 -2.10 8.87 8.45
C PHE A 261 -1.34 8.71 7.14
N LYS A 262 -0.41 7.74 7.05
CA LYS A 262 0.32 7.47 5.82
C LYS A 262 -0.65 6.99 4.74
N ILE A 263 -0.58 7.64 3.57
CA ILE A 263 -1.11 7.15 2.30
C ILE A 263 0.10 7.12 1.37
N ASP A 264 0.51 5.94 0.96
CA ASP A 264 1.68 5.73 0.13
C ASP A 264 1.30 5.85 -1.34
N PHE A 265 1.49 7.03 -1.92
CA PHE A 265 1.17 7.25 -3.32
C PHE A 265 2.13 6.53 -4.27
N SER A 266 3.32 6.12 -3.80
CA SER A 266 4.28 5.39 -4.64
C SER A 266 3.87 3.95 -4.91
N ARG A 267 3.09 3.36 -4.00
CA ARG A 267 2.62 1.98 -4.14
C ARG A 267 1.20 1.99 -4.66
N SER A 268 1.01 1.36 -5.81
CA SER A 268 -0.32 1.06 -6.34
C SER A 268 -0.65 -0.41 -6.14
N VAL A 269 -1.92 -0.69 -5.87
CA VAL A 269 -2.48 -2.03 -5.98
C VAL A 269 -3.39 -2.08 -7.19
N SER A 270 -3.37 -3.21 -7.89
CA SER A 270 -4.37 -3.56 -8.90
C SER A 270 -5.02 -4.85 -8.47
N SER A 271 -6.34 -4.87 -8.36
CA SER A 271 -7.06 -6.05 -7.88
C SER A 271 -8.43 -6.18 -8.53
N LEU A 272 -9.00 -7.38 -8.50
CA LEU A 272 -10.40 -7.60 -8.81
C LEU A 272 -11.26 -7.21 -7.60
N GLY A 273 -12.03 -6.13 -7.74
CA GLY A 273 -12.98 -5.68 -6.72
C GLY A 273 -14.40 -6.17 -7.02
N VAL A 274 -15.04 -6.83 -6.06
CA VAL A 274 -16.47 -7.16 -6.09
C VAL A 274 -17.26 -6.06 -5.39
N PHE A 275 -18.22 -5.46 -6.08
CA PHE A 275 -19.00 -4.36 -5.54
C PHE A 275 -19.84 -4.81 -4.35
N LYS A 276 -19.77 -4.02 -3.27
CA LYS A 276 -20.48 -4.27 -2.01
C LYS A 276 -21.65 -3.31 -1.79
N GLY A 277 -21.59 -2.13 -2.41
CA GLY A 277 -22.60 -1.09 -2.22
C GLY A 277 -22.02 0.32 -2.21
N ILE A 278 -22.91 1.28 -2.00
CA ILE A 278 -22.58 2.70 -1.82
C ILE A 278 -22.73 3.05 -0.34
N GLN A 279 -21.75 3.76 0.22
CA GLN A 279 -21.75 4.18 1.62
C GLN A 279 -21.53 5.69 1.76
N PHE A 280 -21.79 6.23 2.96
CA PHE A 280 -21.50 7.61 3.33
C PHE A 280 -20.12 7.75 4.02
N PRO A 281 -19.32 8.82 3.79
CA PRO A 281 -19.48 9.82 2.71
C PRO A 281 -19.43 9.14 1.34
N ILE A 282 -20.07 9.74 0.34
CA ILE A 282 -20.42 9.07 -0.94
C ILE A 282 -19.19 8.41 -1.56
N ARG A 283 -19.18 7.08 -1.40
CA ARG A 283 -18.13 6.21 -1.88
C ARG A 283 -18.71 4.90 -2.36
N GLN A 284 -18.11 4.38 -3.42
CA GLN A 284 -18.33 3.02 -3.86
C GLN A 284 -17.37 2.12 -3.10
N THR A 285 -17.92 1.06 -2.50
CA THR A 285 -17.14 0.09 -1.72
C THR A 285 -17.06 -1.22 -2.49
N PHE A 286 -15.85 -1.76 -2.58
CA PHE A 286 -15.58 -3.09 -3.13
C PHE A 286 -14.89 -3.97 -2.09
N THR A 287 -15.02 -5.27 -2.29
CA THR A 287 -14.24 -6.29 -1.58
C THR A 287 -13.23 -6.88 -2.56
N CYS A 288 -11.97 -6.95 -2.16
CA CYS A 288 -10.93 -7.60 -2.95
C CYS A 288 -11.22 -9.10 -3.09
N ALA A 289 -11.23 -9.59 -4.33
CA ALA A 289 -11.44 -11.00 -4.70
C ALA A 289 -10.15 -11.69 -5.17
N ASP A 290 -8.99 -11.08 -4.94
CA ASP A 290 -7.67 -11.64 -5.24
C ASP A 290 -7.14 -12.48 -4.05
N GLY A 291 -6.39 -13.55 -4.34
CA GLY A 291 -5.73 -14.41 -3.37
C GLY A 291 -4.62 -13.73 -2.56
N VAL A 292 -4.08 -12.61 -3.04
CA VAL A 292 -3.07 -11.81 -2.32
C VAL A 292 -3.68 -11.04 -1.13
N ALA A 293 -4.90 -10.57 -1.29
CA ALA A 293 -5.53 -9.62 -0.36
C ALA A 293 -7.02 -9.92 -0.13
N PRO A 294 -7.42 -11.18 0.10
CA PRO A 294 -8.82 -11.56 0.15
C PRO A 294 -9.56 -10.74 1.21
N GLU A 295 -10.78 -10.33 0.89
CA GLU A 295 -11.71 -9.66 1.82
C GLU A 295 -11.32 -8.23 2.25
N LEU A 296 -10.17 -7.70 1.81
CA LEU A 296 -9.82 -6.31 2.06
C LEU A 296 -10.77 -5.35 1.37
N THR A 297 -11.16 -4.29 2.09
CA THR A 297 -12.14 -3.31 1.63
C THR A 297 -11.48 -2.17 0.84
N LEU A 298 -12.00 -1.91 -0.35
CA LEU A 298 -11.53 -0.90 -1.30
C LEU A 298 -12.58 0.20 -1.40
N ASN A 299 -12.18 1.48 -1.37
CA ASN A 299 -13.14 2.58 -1.47
C ASN A 299 -12.75 3.59 -2.56
N MET A 300 -13.69 3.84 -3.46
CA MET A 300 -13.61 4.92 -4.44
C MET A 300 -14.48 6.09 -3.99
N TYR A 301 -13.87 7.23 -3.70
CA TYR A 301 -14.59 8.44 -3.31
C TYR A 301 -15.01 9.24 -4.56
N LEU A 302 -16.30 9.57 -4.69
CA LEU A 302 -16.81 10.27 -5.87
C LEU A 302 -16.71 11.80 -5.70
N LYS A 303 -15.84 12.43 -6.51
CA LYS A 303 -15.50 13.87 -6.45
C LYS A 303 -16.71 14.80 -6.61
N SER A 304 -17.74 14.40 -7.33
CA SER A 304 -18.96 15.20 -7.60
C SER A 304 -19.96 15.24 -6.44
N CYS A 305 -19.68 14.59 -5.31
CA CYS A 305 -20.66 14.38 -4.25
C CYS A 305 -20.18 14.86 -2.85
N SER A 306 -19.04 15.55 -2.77
CA SER A 306 -18.44 16.04 -1.52
C SER A 306 -18.90 17.43 -1.07
N GLN A 307 -19.81 18.08 -1.80
CA GLN A 307 -20.31 19.41 -1.44
C GLN A 307 -21.55 19.36 -0.52
N GLY A 308 -21.30 19.25 0.79
CA GLY A 308 -22.20 19.78 1.82
C GLY A 308 -23.53 19.05 2.04
N ILE A 309 -24.26 19.52 3.05
CA ILE A 309 -25.42 18.90 3.74
C ILE A 309 -26.70 18.84 2.87
N LYS A 310 -26.60 18.78 1.53
CA LYS A 310 -27.77 18.68 0.66
C LYS A 310 -28.10 17.22 0.37
N ALA A 311 -29.36 16.87 0.65
CA ALA A 311 -29.92 15.57 0.36
C ALA A 311 -29.68 15.17 -1.10
N PHE A 312 -28.95 14.08 -1.23
CA PHE A 312 -28.76 13.17 -2.35
C PHE A 312 -29.75 13.32 -3.55
N ASP A 313 -29.24 13.31 -4.81
CA ASP A 313 -30.00 12.90 -6.00
C ASP A 313 -29.45 11.59 -6.60
N THR A 314 -30.13 10.46 -6.34
CA THR A 314 -29.78 9.05 -6.72
C THR A 314 -29.77 8.83 -8.20
N LYS A 315 -30.21 9.82 -8.96
CA LYS A 315 -30.42 9.73 -10.40
C LYS A 315 -29.15 10.01 -11.22
N ASN A 316 -28.10 10.56 -10.62
CA ASN A 316 -26.89 10.99 -11.34
C ASN A 316 -25.63 10.14 -11.03
N ILE A 317 -25.77 8.99 -10.36
CA ILE A 317 -24.67 8.02 -10.31
C ILE A 317 -24.56 7.41 -11.72
N PRO A 318 -23.40 7.46 -12.38
CA PRO A 318 -23.23 6.77 -13.65
C PRO A 318 -23.56 5.28 -13.47
N GLU A 319 -24.61 4.79 -14.14
CA GLU A 319 -25.03 3.37 -14.05
C GLU A 319 -23.87 2.42 -14.39
N LYS A 320 -22.95 2.87 -15.26
CA LYS A 320 -21.74 2.15 -15.65
C LYS A 320 -20.72 1.94 -14.52
N LEU A 321 -20.83 2.67 -13.40
CA LEU A 321 -19.99 2.44 -12.22
C LEU A 321 -20.61 1.41 -11.27
N LEU A 322 -21.91 1.10 -11.38
CA LEU A 322 -22.60 0.12 -10.55
C LEU A 322 -22.42 -1.29 -11.14
N VAL A 323 -21.19 -1.78 -11.16
CA VAL A 323 -20.83 -3.08 -11.72
C VAL A 323 -20.50 -4.06 -10.60
N ASN A 324 -20.94 -5.31 -10.73
CA ASN A 324 -20.71 -6.34 -9.72
C ASN A 324 -19.23 -6.69 -9.53
N SER A 325 -18.42 -6.55 -10.58
CA SER A 325 -16.98 -6.80 -10.55
C SER A 325 -16.24 -5.79 -11.42
N ALA A 326 -15.10 -5.28 -10.95
CA ALA A 326 -14.24 -4.39 -11.71
C ALA A 326 -12.77 -4.62 -11.36
N ALA A 327 -11.88 -4.36 -12.32
CA ALA A 327 -10.47 -4.17 -11.99
C ALA A 327 -10.36 -2.79 -11.32
N VAL A 328 -9.82 -2.76 -10.12
CA VAL A 328 -9.69 -1.55 -9.31
C VAL A 328 -8.24 -1.28 -9.04
N HIS A 329 -7.86 -0.02 -9.21
CA HIS A 329 -6.52 0.48 -8.99
C HIS A 329 -6.56 1.53 -7.88
N GLY A 330 -5.68 1.40 -6.91
CA GLY A 330 -5.72 2.25 -5.72
C GLY A 330 -4.37 2.44 -5.06
N HIS A 331 -4.31 3.45 -4.19
CA HIS A 331 -3.18 3.71 -3.31
C HIS A 331 -3.34 2.98 -1.98
N ILE A 332 -2.22 2.67 -1.36
CA ILE A 332 -2.17 1.93 -0.10
C ILE A 332 -2.13 2.91 1.07
N ALA A 333 -3.02 2.71 2.04
CA ALA A 333 -3.06 3.41 3.32
C ALA A 333 -2.89 2.38 4.45
N PRO A 334 -1.66 1.97 4.77
CA PRO A 334 -1.38 0.72 5.47
C PRO A 334 -1.92 0.67 6.90
N MET A 335 -2.16 1.84 7.51
CA MET A 335 -2.66 1.95 8.88
C MET A 335 -4.18 2.22 8.96
N LYS A 336 -4.90 2.29 7.82
CA LYS A 336 -6.35 2.46 7.80
C LYS A 336 -7.05 1.09 7.91
N ASN A 337 -7.37 0.67 9.14
CA ASN A 337 -7.99 -0.65 9.43
C ASN A 337 -9.23 -1.00 8.60
N LYS A 338 -10.09 -0.03 8.25
CA LYS A 338 -11.34 -0.30 7.52
C LYS A 338 -11.22 -0.13 6.02
N ASN A 339 -10.28 0.72 5.57
CA ASN A 339 -10.18 1.18 4.19
C ASN A 339 -8.69 1.33 3.81
N PRO A 340 -7.92 0.23 3.79
CA PRO A 340 -6.49 0.30 3.51
C PRO A 340 -6.17 0.62 2.05
N PHE A 341 -7.19 0.70 1.19
CA PHE A 341 -7.05 1.06 -0.21
C PHE A 341 -7.98 2.20 -0.61
N GLU A 342 -7.39 3.21 -1.21
CA GLU A 342 -8.08 4.35 -1.81
C GLU A 342 -8.05 4.19 -3.33
N VAL A 343 -9.19 3.84 -3.91
CA VAL A 343 -9.34 3.55 -5.34
C VAL A 343 -9.39 4.86 -6.10
N PHE A 344 -8.47 5.04 -7.05
CA PHE A 344 -8.43 6.21 -7.94
C PHE A 344 -8.88 5.88 -9.36
N GLU A 345 -8.83 4.60 -9.76
CA GLU A 345 -9.21 4.15 -11.09
C GLU A 345 -9.97 2.81 -11.02
N VAL A 346 -10.99 2.68 -11.85
CA VAL A 346 -11.82 1.48 -11.98
C VAL A 346 -11.94 1.17 -13.45
N GLU A 347 -11.38 0.05 -13.87
CA GLU A 347 -11.61 -0.52 -15.18
C GLU A 347 -12.78 -1.50 -15.08
N VAL A 348 -13.88 -1.12 -15.72
CA VAL A 348 -15.08 -1.95 -15.81
C VAL A 348 -14.74 -3.14 -16.69
N LEU A 349 -14.56 -4.30 -16.07
CA LEU A 349 -14.39 -5.54 -16.80
C LEU A 349 -15.74 -5.89 -17.47
N PRO A 350 -15.77 -6.14 -18.79
CA PRO A 350 -17.00 -6.51 -19.49
C PRO A 350 -17.54 -7.90 -19.09
N LEU A 351 -16.92 -8.54 -18.10
CA LEU A 351 -17.28 -9.84 -17.57
C LEU A 351 -17.97 -9.64 -16.22
N SER A 352 -19.30 -9.80 -16.20
CA SER A 352 -20.00 -10.15 -14.96
C SER A 352 -19.63 -11.59 -14.63
N LEU A 353 -18.72 -11.81 -13.68
CA LEU A 353 -18.47 -13.13 -13.10
C LEU A 353 -19.60 -13.55 -12.13
N GLU A 354 -20.82 -13.06 -12.33
CA GLU A 354 -21.98 -13.42 -11.50
C GLU A 354 -22.28 -14.92 -11.56
N ASP A 355 -21.85 -15.60 -12.62
CA ASP A 355 -21.92 -17.05 -12.75
C ASP A 355 -20.53 -17.63 -13.08
N ASN A 356 -19.78 -17.95 -12.04
CA ASN A 356 -18.45 -18.52 -12.10
C ASN A 356 -18.45 -19.81 -12.98
N LEU A 357 -17.51 -19.91 -13.92
CA LEU A 357 -17.25 -21.08 -14.78
C LEU A 357 -16.97 -22.38 -13.99
N CYS A 358 -16.80 -22.28 -12.67
CA CYS A 358 -16.43 -23.39 -11.80
C CYS A 358 -17.61 -24.05 -11.04
N THR A 359 -18.85 -23.55 -11.12
CA THR A 359 -19.97 -24.11 -10.32
C THR A 359 -21.30 -24.36 -11.05
N GLY A 360 -21.37 -24.34 -12.38
CA GLY A 360 -22.61 -24.71 -13.08
C GLY A 360 -22.53 -24.63 -14.60
N SER A 361 -23.42 -25.37 -15.27
CA SER A 361 -23.55 -25.38 -16.73
C SER A 361 -23.88 -23.97 -17.25
N SER A 362 -22.91 -23.39 -17.97
CA SER A 362 -22.97 -22.17 -18.79
C SER A 362 -23.22 -20.84 -18.06
N GLY A 363 -22.16 -20.19 -17.60
CA GLY A 363 -22.17 -18.73 -17.36
C GLY A 363 -22.39 -17.96 -18.67
N ASN A 364 -22.80 -16.69 -18.60
CA ASN A 364 -22.98 -15.82 -19.77
C ASN A 364 -21.97 -14.66 -19.77
N ILE A 365 -21.47 -14.26 -20.93
CA ILE A 365 -20.60 -13.09 -21.14
C ILE A 365 -21.29 -12.05 -22.01
N ILE A 366 -20.99 -10.77 -21.79
CA ILE A 366 -21.49 -9.68 -22.64
C ILE A 366 -20.47 -9.43 -23.75
N ASN A 367 -20.89 -9.60 -25.01
CA ASN A 367 -20.03 -9.42 -26.17
C ASN A 367 -19.74 -7.93 -26.44
N SER A 368 -18.87 -7.68 -27.42
CA SER A 368 -18.42 -6.34 -27.78
C SER A 368 -19.52 -5.42 -28.37
N LYS A 369 -20.74 -5.94 -28.54
CA LYS A 369 -21.97 -5.25 -28.96
C LYS A 369 -23.00 -5.07 -27.83
N GLY A 370 -22.71 -5.57 -26.63
CA GLY A 370 -23.61 -5.50 -25.48
C GLY A 370 -24.62 -6.66 -25.37
N GLU A 371 -24.47 -7.72 -26.16
CA GLU A 371 -25.37 -8.88 -26.18
C GLU A 371 -24.84 -10.00 -25.28
N ARG A 372 -25.73 -10.79 -24.66
CA ARG A 372 -25.34 -11.92 -23.80
C ARG A 372 -25.10 -13.19 -24.63
N GLU A 373 -23.95 -13.82 -24.44
CA GLU A 373 -23.57 -15.09 -25.07
C GLU A 373 -23.13 -16.10 -24.01
N VAL A 374 -23.34 -17.39 -24.25
CA VAL A 374 -22.88 -18.46 -23.35
C VAL A 374 -21.34 -18.49 -23.30
N ALA A 375 -20.78 -18.49 -22.09
CA ALA A 375 -19.35 -18.51 -21.82
C ALA A 375 -18.73 -19.86 -22.22
N ALA A 376 -18.18 -19.94 -23.42
CA ALA A 376 -17.29 -21.01 -23.85
C ALA A 376 -15.87 -20.46 -24.04
N ILE A 377 -14.83 -21.26 -23.77
CA ILE A 377 -13.42 -20.82 -23.81
C ILE A 377 -13.08 -20.07 -25.11
N GLY A 378 -13.47 -20.59 -26.27
CA GLY A 378 -13.22 -19.92 -27.56
C GLY A 378 -13.96 -18.59 -27.75
N ILE A 379 -15.09 -18.40 -27.06
CA ILE A 379 -15.88 -17.15 -27.09
C ILE A 379 -15.27 -16.13 -26.12
N VAL A 380 -14.80 -16.57 -24.95
CA VAL A 380 -14.06 -15.74 -23.99
C VAL A 380 -12.79 -15.17 -24.64
N ASP A 381 -11.98 -16.01 -25.28
CA ASP A 381 -10.77 -15.57 -25.99
C ASP A 381 -11.09 -14.57 -27.10
N ARG A 382 -12.16 -14.79 -27.86
CA ARG A 382 -12.60 -13.86 -28.92
C ARG A 382 -13.02 -12.51 -28.33
N VAL A 383 -13.86 -12.50 -27.30
CA VAL A 383 -14.39 -11.28 -26.67
C VAL A 383 -13.27 -10.48 -26.00
N LEU A 384 -12.34 -11.15 -25.32
CA LEU A 384 -11.15 -10.51 -24.76
C LEU A 384 -10.31 -9.85 -25.85
N ASN A 385 -10.01 -10.56 -26.94
CA ASN A 385 -9.22 -10.03 -28.05
C ASN A 385 -9.94 -8.90 -28.82
N GLU A 386 -11.26 -8.94 -28.94
CA GLU A 386 -12.05 -7.84 -29.52
C GLU A 386 -12.08 -6.59 -28.63
N ASN A 387 -12.15 -6.77 -27.31
CA ASN A 387 -12.13 -5.65 -26.36
C ASN A 387 -10.73 -5.06 -26.17
N LEU A 388 -9.67 -5.87 -26.20
CA LEU A 388 -8.27 -5.42 -26.26
C LEU A 388 -7.98 -4.55 -27.49
N LYS A 389 -8.66 -4.80 -28.61
CA LYS A 389 -8.57 -3.93 -29.80
C LYS A 389 -9.33 -2.60 -29.66
N LYS A 390 -10.28 -2.52 -28.72
CA LYS A 390 -11.08 -1.33 -28.40
C LYS A 390 -10.53 -0.54 -27.20
N SER A 391 -9.67 -1.15 -26.38
CA SER A 391 -9.02 -0.46 -25.27
C SER A 391 -8.10 0.62 -25.83
N VAL A 392 -8.44 1.87 -25.54
CA VAL A 392 -7.64 3.03 -25.91
C VAL A 392 -6.39 3.00 -25.02
N SER A 393 -5.24 2.62 -25.58
CA SER A 393 -3.95 2.94 -24.97
C SER A 393 -3.91 4.44 -24.72
N ARG A 394 -3.57 4.87 -23.49
CA ARG A 394 -3.44 6.29 -23.11
C ARG A 394 -2.79 7.12 -24.24
N PRO A 395 -3.28 8.33 -24.54
CA PRO A 395 -2.43 9.34 -25.13
C PRO A 395 -1.27 9.60 -24.16
N LYS A 396 -0.02 9.56 -24.64
CA LYS A 396 1.11 10.15 -23.93
C LYS A 396 0.81 11.65 -23.76
N ILE A 397 0.34 12.07 -22.59
CA ILE A 397 0.33 13.49 -22.24
C ILE A 397 1.67 13.78 -21.58
N VAL A 398 2.58 14.31 -22.38
CA VAL A 398 3.66 15.19 -21.92
C VAL A 398 2.99 16.55 -21.69
N PRO A 399 3.02 17.14 -20.48
CA PRO A 399 2.64 18.54 -20.33
C PRO A 399 3.82 19.40 -20.79
N GLU A 400 3.73 19.95 -22.00
CA GLU A 400 4.37 21.23 -22.28
C GLU A 400 3.52 22.31 -21.58
N ASN A 401 4.17 23.06 -20.67
CA ASN A 401 3.75 24.36 -20.12
C ASN A 401 2.45 24.40 -19.30
N ALA A 402 2.61 24.40 -17.95
CA ALA A 402 1.95 25.34 -17.02
C ALA A 402 2.57 25.22 -15.62
#